data_AF-A0A6A4F0Y2-F1
#
_entry.id   AF-A0A6A4F0Y2-F1
#
_cell.length_a   1.000
_cell.length_b   1.000
_cell.length_c   1.000
_cell.angle_alpha   90.00
_cell.angle_beta   90.00
_cell.angle_gamma   90.00
#
_symmetry.space_group_name_H-M   'P 1'
#
loop_
_entity.id
_entity.type
_entity.pdbx_description
1 polymer ?
#
loop_
_entity_poly.entity_id
_entity_poly.type
_entity_poly.pdbx_seq_one_letter_code
_entity_poly.pdbx_strand_id
1 'polypeptide(L)'
;MKKLSNGSWDIQELEGDNGRLMSYDNVEPFSEVTINGMPFDTVRDPKFFLTEAYGADYMTPKLREVPDMPAALVSKQKLLEVVKMMKKKKIP
;
A
#
# COMPACT_ATOMS: atom_id res chain seq x y z
N MET A 1 -5.25 16.48 -9.77
CA MET A 1 -5.76 16.08 -11.11
C MET A 1 -6.18 17.33 -11.85
N LYS A 2 -5.88 17.44 -13.15
CA LYS A 2 -6.25 18.60 -13.97
C LYS A 2 -7.01 18.15 -15.20
N LYS A 3 -8.21 18.71 -15.43
CA LYS A 3 -8.95 18.49 -16.67
C LYS A 3 -8.32 19.31 -17.80
N LEU A 4 -8.08 18.66 -18.94
CA LEU A 4 -7.57 19.27 -20.15
C LEU A 4 -8.73 19.67 -21.07
N SER A 5 -8.47 20.56 -22.03
CA SER A 5 -9.48 21.06 -22.96
C SER A 5 -10.06 19.97 -23.88
N ASN A 6 -9.33 18.86 -24.08
CA ASN A 6 -9.75 17.71 -24.86
C ASN A 6 -10.61 16.70 -24.06
N GLY A 7 -11.02 17.05 -22.84
CA GLY A 7 -11.82 16.19 -21.97
C GLY A 7 -11.03 15.09 -21.24
N SER A 8 -9.72 14.97 -21.50
CA SER A 8 -8.85 14.06 -20.75
C SER A 8 -8.44 14.67 -19.41
N TRP A 9 -8.08 13.81 -18.47
CA TRP A 9 -7.57 14.17 -17.16
C TRP A 9 -6.09 13.88 -17.06
N ASP A 10 -5.34 14.89 -16.66
CA ASP A 10 -3.94 14.77 -16.28
C ASP A 10 -3.85 14.46 -14.78
N ILE A 11 -3.35 13.27 -14.45
CA ILE A 11 -3.20 12.79 -13.07
C ILE A 11 -1.71 12.57 -12.79
N GLN A 12 -1.05 13.62 -12.29
CA GLN A 12 0.40 13.62 -11.98
C GLN A 12 0.85 12.42 -11.15
N GLU A 13 0.06 12.01 -10.17
CA GLU A 13 0.41 10.92 -9.23
C GLU A 13 0.24 9.52 -9.83
N LEU A 14 -0.25 9.39 -11.08
CA LEU A 14 -0.42 8.11 -11.74
C LEU A 14 0.83 7.77 -12.57
N GLU A 15 1.70 6.93 -12.03
CA GLU A 15 2.79 6.25 -12.75
C GLU A 15 2.40 4.80 -13.08
N GLY A 16 1.29 4.62 -13.82
CA GLY A 16 0.83 3.31 -14.27
C GLY A 16 1.26 2.98 -15.70
N ASP A 17 1.00 1.74 -16.13
CA ASP A 17 1.35 1.23 -17.47
C ASP A 17 0.71 2.07 -18.60
N ASN A 18 -0.45 2.66 -18.34
CA ASN A 18 -1.18 3.52 -19.28
C ASN A 18 -0.76 5.01 -19.22
N GLY A 19 0.24 5.36 -18.42
CA GLY A 19 0.77 6.71 -18.28
C GLY A 19 -0.14 7.70 -17.54
N ARG A 20 0.14 8.99 -17.69
CA ARG A 20 -0.40 10.09 -16.88
C ARG A 20 -1.78 10.62 -17.34
N LEU A 21 -2.22 10.25 -18.54
CA LEU A 21 -3.43 10.80 -19.18
C LEU A 21 -4.59 9.80 -19.12
N MET A 22 -5.71 10.25 -18.59
CA MET A 22 -6.88 9.43 -18.31
C MET A 22 -8.11 9.92 -19.05
N SER A 23 -8.93 8.98 -19.52
CA SER A 23 -10.20 9.32 -20.14
C SER A 23 -11.17 9.92 -19.12
N TYR A 24 -12.10 10.74 -19.61
CA TYR A 24 -13.19 11.31 -18.81
C TYR A 24 -13.94 10.25 -18.01
N ASP A 25 -14.29 9.13 -18.65
CA ASP A 25 -15.15 8.08 -18.09
C ASP A 25 -14.51 7.32 -16.93
N ASN A 26 -13.19 7.45 -16.73
CA ASN A 26 -12.48 6.83 -15.61
C ASN A 26 -12.45 7.74 -14.38
N VAL A 27 -12.63 9.05 -14.56
CA VAL A 27 -12.51 10.05 -13.49
C VAL A 27 -13.87 10.56 -13.05
N GLU A 28 -14.77 10.81 -13.99
CA GLU A 28 -16.11 11.33 -13.75
C GLU A 28 -17.19 10.28 -14.09
N PRO A 29 -18.35 10.29 -13.39
CA PRO A 29 -18.65 11.11 -12.22
C PRO A 29 -17.80 10.68 -11.02
N PHE A 30 -17.57 11.62 -10.10
CA PHE A 30 -16.89 11.29 -8.84
C PHE A 30 -17.72 10.28 -8.04
N SER A 31 -17.03 9.41 -7.32
CA SER A 31 -17.60 8.49 -6.33
C SER A 31 -17.14 8.88 -4.93
N GLU A 32 -17.76 8.31 -3.89
CA GLU A 32 -17.37 8.59 -2.50
C GLU A 32 -16.75 7.35 -1.85
N VAL A 33 -15.68 7.54 -1.09
CA VAL A 33 -15.12 6.52 -0.20
C VAL A 33 -15.09 7.04 1.24
N THR A 34 -15.26 6.14 2.20
CA THR A 34 -15.16 6.47 3.62
C THR A 34 -13.82 6.00 4.18
N ILE A 35 -13.01 6.93 4.69
CA ILE A 35 -11.74 6.64 5.36
C ILE A 35 -11.87 7.10 6.81
N ASN A 36 -11.71 6.17 7.75
CA ASN A 36 -11.84 6.44 9.19
C ASN A 36 -13.16 7.15 9.59
N GLY A 37 -14.26 6.80 8.92
CA GLY A 37 -15.59 7.39 9.16
C GLY A 37 -15.81 8.76 8.50
N MET A 38 -14.83 9.29 7.77
CA MET A 38 -14.96 10.54 7.02
C MET A 38 -15.14 10.26 5.52
N PRO A 39 -16.13 10.86 4.85
CA PRO A 39 -16.34 10.72 3.42
C PRO A 39 -15.33 11.56 2.63
N PHE A 40 -14.88 11.05 1.49
CA PHE A 40 -14.01 11.73 0.54
C PHE A 40 -14.49 11.43 -0.88
N ASP A 41 -14.58 12.49 -1.70
CA ASP A 41 -14.76 12.34 -3.13
C ASP A 41 -13.51 11.69 -3.74
N THR A 42 -13.73 10.77 -4.66
CA THR A 42 -12.71 10.07 -5.42
C THR A 42 -13.13 9.93 -6.88
N VAL A 43 -12.23 9.40 -7.70
CA VAL A 43 -12.47 9.06 -9.11
C VAL A 43 -13.60 8.05 -9.26
N ARG A 44 -14.16 7.91 -10.46
CA ARG A 44 -15.26 6.97 -10.74
C ARG A 44 -14.91 5.52 -10.38
N ASP A 45 -13.74 5.03 -10.78
CA ASP A 45 -13.28 3.68 -10.49
C ASP A 45 -11.95 3.70 -9.74
N PRO A 46 -11.95 3.89 -8.41
CA PRO A 46 -10.72 3.97 -7.64
C PRO A 46 -9.89 2.68 -7.68
N LYS A 47 -10.53 1.53 -7.90
CA LYS A 47 -9.84 0.24 -7.96
C LYS A 47 -8.94 0.12 -9.18
N PHE A 48 -9.40 0.64 -10.33
CA PHE A 48 -8.57 0.74 -11.53
C PHE A 48 -7.26 1.48 -11.24
N PHE A 49 -7.34 2.71 -10.69
CA PHE A 49 -6.15 3.53 -10.44
C PHE A 49 -5.21 2.91 -9.40
N LEU A 50 -5.75 2.30 -8.35
CA LEU A 50 -4.92 1.63 -7.34
C LEU A 50 -4.20 0.40 -7.91
N THR A 51 -4.85 -0.33 -8.82
CA THR A 51 -4.24 -1.48 -9.49
C THR A 51 -3.15 -1.04 -10.46
N GLU A 52 -3.38 0.02 -11.24
CA GLU A 52 -2.39 0.56 -12.18
C GLU A 52 -1.15 1.12 -11.47
N ALA A 53 -1.32 1.84 -10.36
CA ALA A 53 -0.22 2.48 -9.66
C ALA A 53 0.59 1.53 -8.77
N TYR A 54 -0.07 0.55 -8.13
CA TYR A 54 0.55 -0.31 -7.11
C TYR A 54 0.61 -1.79 -7.49
N GLY A 55 0.05 -2.19 -8.63
CA GLY A 55 -0.02 -3.57 -9.10
C GLY A 55 -1.23 -4.34 -8.57
N ALA A 56 -1.47 -5.53 -9.13
CA ALA A 56 -2.60 -6.38 -8.76
C ALA A 56 -2.57 -6.87 -7.31
N ASP A 57 -1.41 -6.86 -6.66
CA ASP A 57 -1.22 -7.26 -5.27
C ASP A 57 -1.42 -6.11 -4.26
N TYR A 58 -1.89 -4.93 -4.68
CA TYR A 58 -1.96 -3.73 -3.82
C TYR A 58 -2.79 -3.91 -2.53
N MET A 59 -3.80 -4.78 -2.54
CA MET A 59 -4.60 -5.12 -1.34
C MET A 59 -4.04 -6.30 -0.54
N THR A 60 -2.91 -6.86 -0.95
CA THR A 60 -2.26 -7.97 -0.26
C THR A 60 -1.40 -7.42 0.87
N PRO A 61 -1.69 -7.76 2.14
CA PRO A 61 -0.90 -7.27 3.26
C PRO A 61 0.57 -7.72 3.12
N LYS A 62 1.49 -6.75 3.07
CA LYS A 62 2.94 -7.01 3.10
C LYS A 62 3.42 -6.94 4.56
N LEU A 63 4.29 -7.86 4.95
CA LEU A 63 4.93 -7.78 6.26
C LEU A 63 5.68 -6.44 6.31
N ARG A 64 5.45 -5.66 7.36
CA ARG A 64 6.22 -4.43 7.57
C ARG A 64 7.69 -4.83 7.66
N GLU A 65 8.51 -4.35 6.72
CA GLU A 65 9.96 -4.38 6.90
C GLU A 65 10.25 -3.64 8.18
N VAL A 66 10.79 -4.35 9.18
CA VAL A 66 11.24 -3.70 10.40
C VAL A 66 12.39 -2.82 9.95
N PRO A 67 12.29 -1.48 10.01
CA PRO A 67 13.37 -0.61 9.56
C PRO A 67 14.59 -1.02 10.36
N ASP A 68 15.64 -1.47 9.64
CA ASP A 68 16.82 -2.17 10.14
C ASP A 68 16.91 -2.15 11.68
N MET A 69 16.28 -3.12 12.34
CA MET A 69 16.64 -3.37 13.72
C MET A 69 18.14 -3.66 13.68
N PRO A 70 19.02 -2.86 14.33
CA PRO A 70 20.45 -3.09 14.28
C PRO A 70 20.67 -4.57 14.58
N ALA A 71 21.45 -5.27 13.76
CA ALA A 71 21.60 -6.73 13.82
C ALA A 71 21.83 -7.29 15.24
N ALA A 72 22.35 -6.44 16.16
CA ALA A 72 22.45 -6.67 17.59
C ALA A 72 21.12 -6.97 18.32
N LEU A 73 19.98 -6.39 17.93
CA LEU A 73 18.67 -6.68 18.52
C LEU A 73 18.11 -8.01 18.03
N VAL A 74 18.27 -8.32 16.75
CA VAL A 74 17.91 -9.62 16.16
C VAL A 74 18.74 -10.73 16.80
N SER A 75 20.05 -10.52 16.98
CA SER A 75 20.93 -11.50 17.62
C SER A 75 20.61 -11.69 19.10
N LYS A 76 20.30 -10.62 19.85
CA LYS A 76 19.86 -10.70 21.25
C LYS A 76 18.52 -11.42 21.39
N GLN A 77 17.56 -11.18 20.51
CA GLN A 77 16.27 -11.85 20.54
C GLN A 77 16.42 -13.35 20.23
N LYS A 78 17.23 -13.70 19.23
CA LYS A 78 17.54 -15.09 18.90
C LYS A 78 18.29 -15.79 20.03
N LEU A 79 19.26 -15.12 20.67
CA LEU A 79 19.94 -15.62 21.88
C LEU A 79 18.96 -15.84 23.03
N LEU A 80 18.02 -14.91 23.24
CA LEU A 80 17.03 -15.01 24.31
C LEU A 80 16.08 -16.18 24.08
N GLU A 81 15.65 -16.42 22.84
CA GLU A 81 14.86 -17.60 22.47
C GLU A 81 15.64 -18.90 22.65
N VAL A 82 16.90 -18.94 22.23
CA VAL A 82 17.78 -20.10 22.40
C VAL A 82 18.05 -20.39 23.89
N VAL A 83 18.28 -19.36 24.71
CA VAL A 83 18.44 -19.50 26.17
C VAL A 83 17.13 -19.96 26.83
N LYS A 84 15.97 -19.43 26.40
CA LYS A 84 14.66 -19.92 26.87
C LYS A 84 14.45 -21.37 26.49
N MET A 85 14.80 -21.78 25.28
CA MET A 85 14.74 -23.17 24.84
C MET A 85 15.66 -24.07 25.65
N MET A 86 16.91 -23.66 25.91
CA MET A 86 17.86 -24.42 26.73
C MET A 86 17.41 -24.55 28.19
N LYS A 87 16.84 -23.49 28.77
CA LYS A 87 16.26 -23.53 30.12
C LYS A 87 15.01 -24.41 30.18
N LYS A 88 14.21 -24.45 29.12
CA LYS A 88 13.01 -25.30 28.99
C LYS A 88 13.36 -26.76 28.68
N LYS A 89 14.53 -27.03 28.09
CA LYS A 89 15.06 -28.38 27.83
C LYS A 89 15.77 -29.00 29.04
N LYS A 90 15.89 -28.29 30.16
CA LYS A 90 16.26 -28.89 31.45
C LYS A 90 15.03 -29.62 32.00
N ILE A 91 14.81 -30.82 31.47
CA ILE A 91 13.85 -31.83 31.92
C ILE A 91 14.67 -32.78 32.84
N PRO A 92 14.10 -33.26 33.96
CA PRO A 92 14.80 -33.58 35.23
C PRO A 92 15.91 -34.63 35.16
#